data_AF-A0A7R9JT22-F1
#
_entry.id   AF-A0A7R9JT22-F1
#
_cell.length_a   1.000
_cell.length_b   1.000
_cell.length_c   1.000
_cell.angle_alpha   90.00
_cell.angle_beta   90.00
_cell.angle_gamma   90.00
#
_symmetry.space_group_name_H-M   'P 1'
#
loop_
_entity.id
_entity.type
_entity.pdbx_description
1 polymer ?
#
loop_
_entity_poly.entity_id
_entity_poly.type
_entity_poly.pdbx_seq_one_letter_code
_entity_poly.pdbx_strand_id
1 'polypeptide(L)'
;MYSQGRRTGVVLVSSWLRGVHHVVGDVVSPGMVSGLQQLEDSRLNKGLNFTFEERQKLGLLGLLAPSFRTQEEQMAHCRQSLQSSKHIVEKLIFLLELQERNERLFYRLISEDMEIFLIYLSTRTVASACREFGTIFHRSRGIFISAYDKGHCFDVLKNW
;
A
#
# COMPACT_ATOMS: atom_id res chain seq x y z
N MET A 1 -6.89 -39.29 54.55
CA MET A 1 -7.43 -39.46 53.18
C MET A 1 -6.72 -38.48 52.25
N TYR A 2 -6.14 -39.00 51.17
CA TYR A 2 -5.65 -38.30 49.97
C TYR A 2 -6.67 -37.22 49.49
N SER A 3 -6.36 -36.11 48.80
CA SER A 3 -5.37 -35.85 47.74
C SER A 3 -5.20 -34.33 47.51
N GLN A 4 -4.11 -33.95 46.84
CA GLN A 4 -3.87 -32.60 46.34
C GLN A 4 -4.77 -32.21 45.15
N GLY A 5 -5.05 -30.91 45.03
CA GLY A 5 -5.43 -30.25 43.79
C GLY A 5 -4.80 -28.86 43.71
N ARG A 6 -3.62 -28.74 43.07
CA ARG A 6 -3.03 -27.45 42.66
C ARG A 6 -3.81 -26.87 41.47
N ARG A 7 -3.80 -25.53 41.41
CA ARG A 7 -3.65 -24.63 40.23
C ARG A 7 -4.76 -23.60 40.17
N THR A 8 -4.55 -22.32 39.90
CA THR A 8 -3.41 -21.41 39.73
C THR A 8 -4.08 -20.04 39.61
N GLY A 9 -3.45 -18.99 40.13
CA GLY A 9 -3.96 -17.62 40.06
C GLY A 9 -4.35 -17.22 38.64
N VAL A 10 -5.53 -16.63 38.51
CA VAL A 10 -5.95 -15.91 37.33
C VAL A 10 -5.00 -14.73 37.18
N VAL A 11 -4.02 -14.86 36.28
CA VAL A 11 -3.21 -13.73 35.82
C VAL A 11 -4.17 -12.83 35.06
N LEU A 12 -4.55 -11.71 35.68
CA LEU A 12 -5.15 -10.59 34.99
C LEU A 12 -4.16 -10.13 33.92
N VAL A 13 -4.39 -10.51 32.66
CA VAL A 13 -3.66 -9.98 31.51
C VAL A 13 -4.12 -8.54 31.32
N SER A 14 -3.52 -7.63 32.09
CA SER A 14 -3.55 -6.21 31.82
C SER A 14 -2.64 -5.93 30.61
N SER A 15 -3.17 -6.03 29.39
CA SER A 15 -2.49 -5.50 28.21
C SER A 15 -3.46 -5.35 27.05
N TRP A 16 -3.23 -4.31 26.25
CA TRP A 16 -3.83 -4.03 24.93
C TRP A 16 -5.05 -3.11 24.87
N LEU A 17 -4.93 -1.90 25.44
CA LEU A 17 -5.37 -0.73 24.70
C LEU A 17 -4.22 -0.31 23.77
N ARG A 18 -4.09 -0.99 22.63
CA ARG A 18 -3.27 -0.47 21.53
C ARG A 18 -4.03 0.72 20.98
N GLY A 19 -3.65 1.93 21.39
CA GLY A 19 -4.18 3.16 20.80
C GLY A 19 -3.94 3.10 19.29
N VAL A 20 -5.02 3.09 18.52
CA VAL A 20 -4.95 3.22 17.06
C VAL A 20 -4.55 4.67 16.80
N HIS A 21 -3.25 4.90 16.64
CA HIS A 21 -2.76 6.20 16.21
C HIS A 21 -2.96 6.31 14.70
N HIS A 22 -3.93 7.11 14.26
CA HIS A 22 -3.89 7.68 12.92
C HIS A 22 -2.71 8.68 12.90
N VAL A 23 -1.57 8.26 12.35
CA VAL A 23 -0.40 9.14 12.23
C VAL A 23 -0.57 9.96 10.96
N VAL A 24 -0.89 11.25 11.11
CA VAL A 24 -0.88 12.25 10.04
C VAL A 24 0.47 12.97 10.09
N GLY A 25 1.27 12.91 9.01
CA GLY A 25 2.57 13.59 8.88
C GLY A 25 3.64 12.77 8.14
N ASP A 26 4.66 13.47 7.62
CA ASP A 26 5.71 12.94 6.73
C ASP A 26 6.68 11.91 7.36
N VAL A 27 6.61 11.69 8.68
CA VAL A 27 7.48 10.75 9.39
C VAL A 27 6.64 9.74 10.17
N VAL A 28 6.10 8.77 9.45
CA VAL A 28 5.56 7.56 10.07
C VAL A 28 6.74 6.66 10.44
N SER A 29 7.01 6.50 11.73
CA SER A 29 7.98 5.50 12.18
C SER A 29 7.45 4.10 11.82
N PRO A 30 8.18 3.27 11.05
CA PRO A 30 7.71 1.95 10.61
C PRO A 30 7.31 1.02 11.77
N GLY A 31 7.80 1.27 12.99
CA GLY A 31 7.44 0.50 14.18
C GLY A 31 6.12 0.93 14.85
N MET A 32 5.50 2.03 14.43
CA MET A 32 4.26 2.55 15.01
C MET A 32 3.00 2.11 14.24
N VAL A 33 3.16 1.59 13.03
CA VAL A 33 2.05 1.14 12.17
C VAL A 33 2.00 -0.39 12.13
N SER A 34 0.80 -0.94 12.19
CA SER A 34 0.58 -2.40 12.22
C SER A 34 -0.76 -2.78 11.60
N GLY A 35 -0.94 -4.07 11.31
CA GLY A 35 -2.18 -4.60 10.75
C GLY A 35 -2.50 -4.02 9.38
N LEU A 36 -3.78 -3.66 9.16
CA LEU A 36 -4.25 -3.14 7.87
C LEU A 36 -3.59 -1.81 7.48
N GLN A 37 -3.32 -0.92 8.45
CA GLN A 37 -2.67 0.36 8.18
C GLN A 37 -1.27 0.18 7.55
N GLN A 38 -0.56 -0.88 7.92
CA GLN A 38 0.74 -1.23 7.34
C GLN A 38 0.62 -1.64 5.87
N LEU A 39 -0.50 -2.26 5.50
CA LEU A 39 -0.78 -2.69 4.13
C LEU A 39 -1.35 -1.55 3.27
N GLU A 40 -2.02 -0.59 3.90
CA GLU A 40 -2.58 0.59 3.24
C GLU A 40 -1.53 1.65 2.90
N ASP A 41 -0.43 1.73 3.68
CA ASP A 41 0.69 2.63 3.41
C ASP A 41 1.65 2.03 2.36
N SER A 42 1.64 2.60 1.15
CA SER A 42 2.48 2.18 0.01
C SER A 42 3.98 2.17 0.30
N ARG A 43 4.44 3.00 1.24
CA ARG A 43 5.86 3.15 1.60
C ARG A 43 6.35 2.00 2.48
N LEU A 44 5.42 1.44 3.26
CA LEU A 44 5.66 0.40 4.25
C LEU A 44 5.31 -1.00 3.74
N ASN A 45 4.32 -1.09 2.86
CA ASN A 45 3.82 -2.35 2.33
C ASN A 45 4.85 -3.04 1.42
N LYS A 46 5.18 -4.29 1.74
CA LYS A 46 6.08 -5.17 0.96
C LYS A 46 5.33 -6.27 0.21
N GLY A 47 4.00 -6.29 0.30
CA GLY A 47 3.15 -7.37 -0.21
C GLY A 47 3.58 -8.73 0.35
N LEU A 48 3.79 -9.71 -0.53
CA LEU A 48 4.19 -11.06 -0.13
C LEU A 48 5.68 -11.19 0.29
N ASN A 49 6.45 -10.10 0.22
CA ASN A 49 7.87 -10.08 0.62
C ASN A 49 8.07 -9.81 2.11
N PHE A 50 6.99 -9.67 2.90
CA PHE A 50 7.10 -9.71 4.36
C PHE A 50 7.51 -11.10 4.84
N THR A 51 8.59 -11.17 5.62
CA THR A 51 9.03 -12.42 6.26
C THR A 51 8.01 -12.89 7.29
N PHE A 52 8.08 -14.16 7.68
CA PHE A 52 7.18 -14.70 8.71
C PHE A 52 7.31 -13.94 10.05
N GLU A 53 8.53 -13.58 10.44
CA GLU A 53 8.80 -12.82 11.66
C GLU A 53 8.23 -11.39 11.57
N GLU A 54 8.38 -10.73 10.43
CA GLU A 54 7.77 -9.41 10.19
C GLU A 54 6.25 -9.48 10.28
N ARG A 55 5.63 -10.50 9.68
CA ARG A 55 4.16 -10.69 9.75
C ARG A 55 3.67 -10.92 11.17
N GLN A 56 4.43 -11.62 12.01
CA GLN A 56 4.10 -11.77 13.42
C GLN A 56 4.20 -10.44 14.17
N LYS A 57 5.34 -9.74 14.04
CA LYS A 57 5.61 -8.49 14.76
C LYS A 57 4.64 -7.37 14.37
N LEU A 58 4.31 -7.27 13.10
CA LEU A 58 3.45 -6.24 12.53
C LEU A 58 1.96 -6.61 12.54
N GLY A 59 1.58 -7.79 13.05
CA GLY A 59 0.18 -8.22 13.12
C GLY A 59 -0.47 -8.46 11.75
N LEU A 60 0.30 -9.01 10.80
CA LEU A 60 -0.15 -9.30 9.42
C LEU A 60 -0.57 -10.76 9.20
N LEU A 61 -0.44 -11.62 10.21
CA LEU A 61 -0.91 -13.00 10.13
C LEU A 61 -2.42 -13.01 9.85
N GLY A 62 -2.84 -13.76 8.84
CA GLY A 62 -4.24 -13.84 8.38
C GLY A 62 -4.66 -12.72 7.42
N LEU A 63 -3.89 -11.64 7.28
CA LEU A 63 -4.18 -10.54 6.34
C LEU A 63 -3.56 -10.75 4.95
N LEU A 64 -2.60 -11.66 4.84
CA LEU A 64 -1.91 -12.02 3.60
C LEU A 64 -1.98 -13.53 3.37
N ALA A 65 -1.98 -13.93 2.09
CA ALA A 65 -1.88 -15.34 1.71
C ALA A 65 -0.66 -16.01 2.38
N PRO A 66 -0.70 -17.33 2.67
CA PRO A 66 0.38 -18.05 3.36
C PRO A 66 1.65 -18.24 2.53
N SER A 67 1.74 -17.60 1.34
CA SER A 67 2.91 -17.63 0.47
C SER A 67 3.84 -16.45 0.74
N PHE A 68 5.12 -16.67 0.47
CA PHE A 68 6.18 -15.68 0.53
C PHE A 68 6.78 -15.52 -0.87
N ARG A 69 7.09 -14.29 -1.26
CA ARG A 69 7.75 -14.00 -2.53
C ARG A 69 8.87 -13.01 -2.33
N THR A 70 10.03 -13.32 -2.85
CA THR A 70 11.17 -12.40 -2.94
C THR A 70 10.81 -11.18 -3.78
N GLN A 71 11.59 -10.11 -3.65
CA GLN A 71 11.38 -8.92 -4.46
C GLN A 71 11.58 -9.21 -5.96
N GLU A 72 12.49 -10.11 -6.30
CA GLU A 72 12.79 -10.57 -7.66
C GLU A 72 11.62 -11.33 -8.29
N GLU A 73 10.95 -12.21 -7.53
CA GLU A 73 9.75 -12.91 -7.99
C GLU A 73 8.56 -11.95 -8.18
N GLN A 74 8.42 -10.97 -7.28
CA GLN A 74 7.41 -9.92 -7.44
C GLN A 74 7.68 -9.08 -8.70
N MET A 75 8.94 -8.71 -8.95
CA MET A 75 9.34 -8.01 -10.16
C MET A 75 9.04 -8.83 -11.43
N ALA A 76 9.37 -10.12 -11.45
CA ALA A 76 9.06 -11.00 -12.58
C ALA A 76 7.56 -11.04 -12.88
N HIS A 77 6.73 -11.13 -11.84
CA HIS A 77 5.28 -11.08 -11.98
C HIS A 77 4.78 -9.73 -12.53
N CYS A 78 5.35 -8.60 -12.06
CA CYS A 78 5.03 -7.27 -12.58
C CYS A 78 5.38 -7.15 -14.07
N ARG A 79 6.55 -7.64 -14.49
CA ARG A 79 6.95 -7.65 -15.92
C ARG A 79 5.99 -8.48 -16.76
N GLN A 80 5.62 -9.67 -16.30
CA GLN A 80 4.65 -10.52 -16.99
C GLN A 80 3.29 -9.83 -17.13
N SER A 81 2.82 -9.16 -16.07
CA SER A 81 1.56 -8.41 -16.08
C SER A 81 1.60 -7.29 -17.14
N LEU A 82 2.67 -6.50 -17.17
CA LEU A 82 2.87 -5.44 -18.17
C LEU A 82 2.99 -5.95 -19.61
N GLN A 83 3.57 -7.14 -19.81
CA GLN A 83 3.68 -7.76 -21.12
C GLN A 83 2.35 -8.33 -21.61
N SER A 84 1.49 -8.79 -20.69
CA SER A 84 0.17 -9.35 -21.02
C SER A 84 -0.83 -8.29 -21.51
N SER A 85 -0.71 -7.05 -21.02
CA SER A 85 -1.55 -5.93 -21.44
C SER A 85 -1.19 -5.47 -22.85
N LYS A 86 -2.19 -5.38 -23.73
CA LYS A 86 -2.01 -4.90 -25.11
C LYS A 86 -2.14 -3.39 -25.21
N HIS A 87 -2.94 -2.78 -24.34
CA HIS A 87 -3.23 -1.35 -24.40
C HIS A 87 -2.28 -0.56 -23.49
N ILE A 88 -1.78 0.55 -24.01
CA ILE A 88 -0.85 1.43 -23.30
C ILE A 88 -1.47 2.06 -22.04
N VAL A 89 -2.77 2.33 -22.08
CA VAL A 89 -3.53 2.88 -20.95
C VAL A 89 -3.64 1.86 -19.81
N GLU A 90 -3.90 0.58 -20.12
CA GLU A 90 -3.91 -0.49 -19.11
C GLU A 90 -2.56 -0.63 -18.41
N LYS A 91 -1.45 -0.50 -19.16
CA LYS A 91 -0.10 -0.51 -18.58
C LYS A 91 0.12 0.67 -17.63
N LEU A 92 -0.36 1.86 -18.01
CA LEU A 92 -0.32 3.03 -17.14
C LEU A 92 -1.13 2.80 -15.86
N ILE A 93 -2.36 2.28 -15.96
CA ILE A 93 -3.21 1.96 -14.80
C ILE A 93 -2.51 0.98 -13.87
N PHE A 94 -1.97 -0.12 -14.41
CA PHE A 94 -1.22 -1.10 -13.62
C PHE A 94 -0.06 -0.46 -12.84
N LEU A 95 0.68 0.46 -13.47
CA LEU A 95 1.78 1.16 -12.81
C LEU A 95 1.31 2.09 -11.70
N LEU A 96 0.21 2.81 -11.92
CA LEU A 96 -0.39 3.68 -10.90
C LEU A 96 -0.85 2.84 -9.70
N GLU A 97 -1.54 1.72 -9.94
CA GLU A 97 -1.96 0.78 -8.88
C GLU A 97 -0.78 0.12 -8.16
N LEU A 98 0.31 -0.15 -8.87
CA LEU A 98 1.52 -0.70 -8.26
C LEU A 98 2.14 0.32 -7.29
N GLN A 99 2.25 1.57 -7.72
CA GLN A 99 2.74 2.66 -6.88
C GLN A 99 1.88 2.85 -5.62
N GLU A 100 0.55 2.71 -5.73
CA GLU A 100 -0.36 2.82 -4.58
C GLU A 100 -0.26 1.67 -3.58
N ARG A 101 0.14 0.48 -4.04
CA ARG A 101 0.21 -0.69 -3.16
C ARG A 101 1.61 -0.92 -2.61
N ASN A 102 2.65 -0.63 -3.39
CA ASN A 102 4.04 -0.90 -3.03
C ASN A 102 4.96 0.04 -3.80
N GLU A 103 5.25 1.18 -3.20
CA GLU A 103 6.05 2.25 -3.78
C GLU A 103 7.49 1.81 -4.06
N ARG A 104 8.06 0.99 -3.17
CA ARG A 104 9.43 0.47 -3.33
C ARG A 104 9.54 -0.44 -4.57
N LEU A 105 8.55 -1.30 -4.78
CA LEU A 105 8.52 -2.20 -5.93
C LEU A 105 8.28 -1.42 -7.23
N PHE A 106 7.43 -0.39 -7.19
CA PHE A 106 7.21 0.53 -8.31
C PHE A 106 8.51 1.22 -8.74
N TYR A 107 9.23 1.86 -7.82
CA TYR A 107 10.48 2.55 -8.17
C TYR A 107 11.57 1.57 -8.61
N ARG A 108 11.63 0.37 -8.02
CA ARG A 108 12.55 -0.68 -8.49
C ARG A 108 12.23 -1.08 -9.93
N LEU A 109 10.96 -1.28 -10.26
CA LEU A 109 10.52 -1.62 -11.62
C LEU A 109 10.90 -0.52 -12.62
N ILE A 110 10.61 0.74 -12.30
CA ILE A 110 10.95 1.86 -13.17
C ILE A 110 12.47 2.01 -13.37
N SER A 111 13.25 1.74 -12.32
CA SER A 111 14.71 1.88 -12.38
C SER A 111 15.40 0.88 -13.31
N GLU A 112 14.76 -0.25 -13.65
CA GLU A 112 15.35 -1.26 -14.54
C GLU A 112 15.27 -0.87 -16.02
N ASP A 113 14.21 -0.17 -16.43
CA ASP A 113 14.00 0.19 -17.84
C ASP A 113 13.27 1.54 -17.99
N MET A 114 13.96 2.59 -17.54
CA MET A 114 13.41 3.94 -17.47
C MET A 114 12.89 4.43 -18.83
N GLU A 115 13.55 4.08 -19.93
CA GLU A 115 13.18 4.53 -21.28
C GLU A 115 11.79 4.01 -21.69
N ILE A 116 11.51 2.74 -21.45
CA ILE A 116 10.18 2.17 -21.74
C ILE A 116 9.10 2.82 -20.87
N PHE A 117 9.39 3.05 -19.59
CA PHE A 117 8.41 3.66 -18.68
C PHE A 117 8.13 5.13 -19.01
N LEU A 118 9.09 5.88 -19.53
CA LEU A 118 8.87 7.26 -19.99
C LEU A 118 7.89 7.32 -21.16
N ILE A 119 7.84 6.31 -22.03
CA ILE A 119 6.83 6.23 -23.10
C ILE A 119 5.43 6.04 -22.48
N TYR A 120 5.31 5.21 -21.45
CA TYR A 120 4.05 4.93 -20.77
C TYR A 120 3.56 6.14 -19.98
N LEU A 121 4.49 6.89 -19.39
CA LEU A 121 4.23 8.13 -18.63
C LEU A 121 4.23 9.39 -19.51
N SER A 122 4.33 9.24 -20.82
CA SER A 122 4.38 10.38 -21.74
C SER A 122 3.08 11.17 -21.74
N THR A 123 3.17 12.46 -22.06
CA THR A 123 2.01 13.36 -22.17
C THR A 123 0.92 12.80 -23.09
N ARG A 124 1.29 12.05 -24.14
CA ARG A 124 0.33 11.44 -25.08
C ARG A 124 -0.47 10.31 -24.41
N THR A 125 0.20 9.43 -23.67
CA THR A 125 -0.46 8.32 -22.96
C THR A 125 -1.35 8.86 -21.85
N VAL A 126 -0.86 9.82 -21.07
CA VAL A 126 -1.62 10.47 -20.00
C VAL A 126 -2.86 11.16 -20.57
N ALA A 127 -2.75 11.89 -21.69
CA ALA A 127 -3.91 12.51 -22.34
C ALA A 127 -4.97 11.48 -22.77
N SER A 128 -4.56 10.29 -23.23
CA SER A 128 -5.50 9.20 -23.50
C SER A 128 -6.18 8.72 -22.22
N ALA A 129 -5.42 8.48 -21.15
CA ALA A 129 -6.00 8.06 -19.87
C ALA A 129 -6.94 9.12 -19.28
N CYS A 130 -6.63 10.41 -19.45
CA CYS A 130 -7.50 11.50 -19.00
C CYS A 130 -8.87 11.50 -19.67
N ARG A 131 -8.96 11.08 -20.94
CA ARG A 131 -10.26 10.96 -21.64
C ARG A 131 -11.15 9.87 -21.05
N GLU A 132 -10.54 8.84 -20.48
CA GLU A 132 -11.21 7.70 -19.85
C GLU A 132 -11.19 7.80 -18.31
N PHE A 133 -10.78 8.95 -17.76
CA PHE A 133 -10.50 9.11 -16.32
C PHE A 133 -11.68 8.74 -15.43
N GLY A 134 -12.90 9.09 -15.84
CA GLY A 134 -14.12 8.75 -15.09
C GLY A 134 -14.32 7.23 -14.91
N THR A 135 -13.87 6.42 -15.88
CA THR A 135 -13.93 4.95 -15.80
C THR A 135 -12.76 4.36 -15.03
N ILE A 136 -11.60 5.03 -15.07
CA ILE A 136 -10.33 4.60 -14.48
C ILE A 136 -10.18 5.04 -13.01
N PHE A 137 -11.05 5.92 -12.52
CA PHE A 137 -10.95 6.48 -11.18
C PHE A 137 -11.17 5.41 -10.10
N HIS A 138 -10.09 4.99 -9.43
CA HIS A 138 -10.13 3.98 -8.37
C HIS A 138 -9.76 4.53 -6.98
N ARG A 139 -8.83 5.49 -6.89
CA ARG A 139 -8.38 6.10 -5.63
C ARG A 139 -8.02 7.57 -5.85
N SER A 140 -8.36 8.43 -4.88
CA SER A 140 -8.03 9.85 -4.94
C SER A 140 -6.53 10.06 -4.68
N ARG A 141 -5.77 10.38 -5.73
CA ARG A 141 -4.41 10.91 -5.61
C ARG A 141 -4.38 12.36 -6.04
N GLY A 142 -4.03 13.23 -5.09
CA GLY A 142 -4.08 14.67 -5.26
C GLY A 142 -5.37 15.28 -4.71
N ILE A 143 -5.48 16.58 -4.89
CA ILE A 143 -6.53 17.41 -4.33
C ILE A 143 -7.40 17.93 -5.47
N PHE A 144 -8.70 17.68 -5.40
CA PHE A 144 -9.67 18.25 -6.33
C PHE A 144 -10.20 19.55 -5.73
N ILE A 145 -10.02 20.66 -6.44
CA ILE A 145 -10.56 21.98 -6.07
C ILE A 145 -11.43 22.46 -7.22
N SER A 146 -12.66 22.84 -6.91
CA SER A 146 -13.67 23.29 -7.85
C SER A 146 -14.08 24.74 -7.59
N ALA A 147 -14.89 25.31 -8.49
CA ALA A 147 -15.47 26.63 -8.29
C ALA A 147 -16.40 26.72 -7.05
N TYR A 148 -16.92 25.58 -6.57
CA TYR A 148 -17.77 25.52 -5.38
C TYR A 148 -16.98 25.67 -4.07
N ASP A 149 -15.67 25.46 -4.11
CA ASP A 149 -14.79 25.57 -2.93
C ASP A 149 -14.33 27.03 -2.68
N LYS A 150 -14.93 28.00 -3.38
CA LYS A 150 -14.61 29.43 -3.23
C LYS A 150 -14.83 29.86 -1.77
N GLY A 151 -13.77 30.33 -1.12
CA GLY A 151 -13.76 30.71 0.29
C GLY A 151 -13.34 29.59 1.25
N HIS A 152 -13.24 28.35 0.76
CA HIS A 152 -12.89 27.14 1.52
C HIS A 152 -11.65 26.41 0.99
N CYS A 153 -10.94 26.95 -0.01
CA CYS A 153 -9.75 26.31 -0.59
C CYS A 153 -8.71 25.90 0.47
N PHE A 154 -8.52 26.72 1.52
CA PHE A 154 -7.58 26.40 2.59
C PHE A 154 -8.02 25.19 3.43
N ASP A 155 -9.32 25.01 3.66
CA ASP A 155 -9.85 23.86 4.37
C ASP A 155 -9.70 22.58 3.54
N VAL A 156 -9.89 22.67 2.22
CA VAL A 156 -9.63 21.55 1.29
C VAL A 156 -8.16 21.15 1.30
N LEU A 157 -7.24 22.11 1.30
CA LEU A 157 -5.79 21.85 1.33
C LEU A 157 -5.32 21.19 2.63
N LYS A 158 -5.97 21.45 3.78
CA LYS A 158 -5.63 20.82 5.07
C LYS A 158 -5.90 19.32 5.14
N ASN A 159 -6.67 18.77 4.20
CA ASN A 159 -6.99 17.34 4.19
C ASN A 159 -5.84 16.47 3.67
N TRP A 160 -4.75 17.08 3.21
CA TRP A 160 -3.56 16.43 2.66
C TRP A 160 -2.36 16.72 3.55
#